data_AF-A0A1A8ISS9-F1
#
_entry.id   AF-A0A1A8ISS9-F1
#
_cell.length_a   1.000
_cell.length_b   1.000
_cell.length_c   1.000
_cell.angle_alpha   90.00
_cell.angle_beta   90.00
_cell.angle_gamma   90.00
#
_symmetry.space_group_name_H-M   'P 1'
#
loop_
_entity.id
_entity.type
_entity.pdbx_description
1 polymer ?
#
loop_
_entity_poly.entity_id
_entity_poly.type
_entity_poly.pdbx_seq_one_letter_code
_entity_poly.pdbx_strand_id
1 'polypeptide(L)'
;YDPVAQAFLLLRCCPLKLHFVGFRADSLSLKQLFYVLRLAEPEAITKLEVVHNVPLEAFHLEVLLSKVDFPKLKSLTLPAGALDVRKLGSDEEDLLATLGNLLGQLKSLSELY
;
A
#
# COMPACT_ATOMS: atom_id res chain seq x y z
N TYR A 1 -10.77 -2.99 -14.24
CA TYR A 1 -10.62 -3.07 -12.77
C TYR A 1 -11.93 -3.27 -12.03
N ASP A 2 -13.06 -2.72 -12.48
CA ASP A 2 -14.38 -3.04 -11.92
C ASP A 2 -14.70 -4.53 -11.73
N PRO A 3 -14.36 -5.47 -12.65
CA PRO A 3 -14.59 -6.89 -12.40
C PRO A 3 -13.76 -7.46 -11.24
N VAL A 4 -12.56 -6.90 -10.98
CA VAL A 4 -11.73 -7.30 -9.83
C VAL A 4 -12.40 -6.88 -8.54
N ALA A 5 -12.84 -5.62 -8.45
CA ALA A 5 -13.57 -5.14 -7.28
C ALA A 5 -14.89 -5.90 -7.06
N GLN A 6 -15.63 -6.19 -8.12
CA GLN A 6 -16.83 -7.03 -8.04
C GLN A 6 -16.51 -8.44 -7.53
N ALA A 7 -15.42 -9.05 -8.00
CA ALA A 7 -14.97 -10.33 -7.46
C ALA A 7 -14.69 -10.23 -5.96
N PHE A 8 -13.94 -9.22 -5.49
CA PHE A 8 -13.69 -9.02 -4.06
C PHE A 8 -14.98 -8.83 -3.24
N LEU A 9 -15.96 -8.09 -3.76
CA LEU A 9 -17.25 -7.91 -3.09
C LEU A 9 -18.02 -9.23 -2.99
N LEU A 10 -18.00 -10.04 -4.05
CA LEU A 10 -18.65 -11.36 -4.07
C LEU A 10 -17.97 -12.36 -3.13
N LEU A 11 -16.66 -12.24 -2.87
CA LEU A 11 -15.94 -13.12 -1.94
C LEU A 11 -16.52 -13.09 -0.52
N ARG A 12 -17.07 -11.95 -0.08
CA ARG A 12 -17.74 -11.85 1.22
C ARG A 12 -19.01 -12.71 1.30
N CYS A 13 -19.55 -13.11 0.15
CA CYS A 13 -20.76 -13.94 0.03
C CYS A 13 -20.43 -15.41 -0.30
N CYS A 14 -19.16 -15.78 -0.45
CA CYS A 14 -18.74 -17.14 -0.78
C CYS A 14 -18.41 -17.97 0.48
N PRO A 15 -18.72 -19.28 0.50
CA PRO A 15 -18.39 -20.15 1.64
C PRO A 15 -16.88 -20.44 1.77
N LEU A 16 -16.10 -20.23 0.71
CA LEU A 16 -14.64 -20.32 0.72
C LEU A 16 -14.03 -18.95 1.03
N LYS A 17 -13.32 -18.86 2.17
CA LYS A 17 -12.58 -17.65 2.57
C LYS A 17 -11.25 -17.60 1.85
N LEU A 18 -11.13 -16.73 0.84
CA LEU A 18 -9.83 -16.41 0.24
C LEU A 18 -9.02 -15.52 1.18
N HIS A 19 -7.73 -15.81 1.30
CA HIS A 19 -6.81 -15.03 2.14
C HIS A 19 -5.69 -14.46 1.28
N PHE A 20 -5.64 -13.14 1.13
CA PHE A 20 -4.65 -12.47 0.30
C PHE A 20 -3.40 -12.19 1.11
N VAL A 21 -2.42 -13.10 1.03
CA VAL A 21 -1.14 -12.95 1.73
C VAL A 21 -0.18 -12.00 1.03
N GLY A 22 -0.38 -11.76 -0.27
CA GLY A 22 0.43 -10.86 -1.09
C GLY A 22 -0.43 -10.05 -2.06
N PHE A 23 -0.08 -8.78 -2.25
CA PHE A 23 -0.74 -7.87 -3.15
C PHE A 23 0.28 -7.12 -4.00
N ARG A 24 0.21 -7.31 -5.33
CA ARG A 24 1.02 -6.58 -6.30
C ARG A 24 0.14 -5.64 -7.13
N ALA A 25 0.37 -4.35 -6.98
CA ALA A 25 -0.26 -3.30 -7.77
C ALA A 25 0.60 -2.95 -8.99
N ASP A 26 0.01 -3.12 -10.17
CA ASP A 26 0.58 -2.67 -11.45
C ASP A 26 -0.47 -1.87 -12.23
N SER A 27 -0.05 -0.73 -12.77
CA SER A 27 -0.84 0.12 -13.64
C SER A 27 -2.18 0.58 -13.05
N LEU A 28 -2.29 0.61 -11.72
CA LEU A 28 -3.44 1.12 -11.00
C LEU A 28 -3.35 2.64 -10.88
N SER A 29 -4.47 3.33 -11.15
CA SER A 29 -4.64 4.69 -10.65
C SER A 29 -4.66 4.68 -9.12
N LEU A 30 -4.29 5.79 -8.48
CA LEU A 30 -4.30 5.89 -7.01
C LEU A 30 -5.66 5.51 -6.42
N LYS A 31 -6.75 6.05 -6.98
CA LYS A 31 -8.11 5.71 -6.54
C LYS A 31 -8.38 4.20 -6.59
N GLN A 32 -7.94 3.52 -7.64
CA GLN A 32 -8.09 2.07 -7.76
C GLN A 32 -7.20 1.31 -6.77
N LEU A 33 -5.95 1.76 -6.57
CA LEU A 33 -5.05 1.18 -5.58
C LEU A 33 -5.69 1.18 -4.19
N PHE A 34 -6.10 2.36 -3.69
CA PHE A 34 -6.72 2.48 -2.38
C PHE A 34 -8.01 1.68 -2.26
N TYR A 35 -8.83 1.67 -3.32
CA TYR A 35 -10.10 0.96 -3.32
C TYR A 35 -9.90 -0.56 -3.27
N VAL A 36 -9.07 -1.13 -4.14
CA VAL A 36 -8.82 -2.57 -4.19
C VAL A 36 -8.09 -3.03 -2.93
N LEU A 37 -7.12 -2.25 -2.44
CA LEU A 37 -6.35 -2.61 -1.25
C LEU A 37 -7.23 -2.67 0.02
N ARG A 38 -8.23 -1.78 0.14
CA ARG A 38 -9.25 -1.87 1.20
C ARG A 38 -10.14 -3.11 1.09
N LEU A 39 -10.41 -3.58 -0.13
CA LEU A 39 -11.19 -4.78 -0.36
C LEU A 39 -10.39 -6.08 -0.15
N ALA A 40 -9.06 -5.99 -0.16
CA ALA A 40 -8.15 -7.14 -0.11
C ALA A 40 -7.75 -7.58 1.31
N GLU A 41 -8.47 -7.14 2.35
CA GLU A 41 -8.19 -7.47 3.77
C GLU A 41 -6.73 -7.15 4.16
N PRO A 42 -6.35 -5.87 4.26
CA PRO A 42 -4.97 -5.46 4.49
C PRO A 42 -4.35 -6.02 5.78
N GLU A 43 -5.17 -6.43 6.75
CA GLU A 43 -4.77 -7.10 8.00
C GLU A 43 -4.16 -8.51 7.77
N ALA A 44 -4.43 -9.10 6.60
CA ALA A 44 -3.92 -10.39 6.15
C ALA A 44 -2.63 -10.26 5.31
N ILE A 45 -2.39 -9.09 4.73
CA ILE A 45 -1.31 -8.89 3.76
C ILE A 45 0.04 -8.94 4.46
N THR A 46 0.90 -9.83 3.97
CA THR A 46 2.29 -9.96 4.42
C THR A 46 3.29 -9.36 3.43
N LYS A 47 2.89 -9.20 2.16
CA LYS A 47 3.71 -8.62 1.10
C LYS A 47 2.90 -7.63 0.27
N LEU A 48 3.33 -6.37 0.23
CA LEU A 48 2.76 -5.30 -0.59
C LEU A 48 3.78 -4.82 -1.60
N GLU A 49 3.49 -4.98 -2.89
CA GLU A 49 4.36 -4.54 -3.98
C GLU A 49 3.63 -3.51 -4.84
N VAL A 50 4.14 -2.28 -4.89
CA VAL A 50 3.65 -1.24 -5.79
C VAL A 50 4.73 -0.96 -6.83
N VAL A 51 4.46 -1.28 -8.10
CA VAL A 51 5.45 -1.12 -9.18
C VAL A 51 5.40 0.26 -9.84
N HIS A 52 6.41 0.57 -10.65
CA HIS A 52 6.67 1.87 -11.27
C HIS A 52 5.52 2.49 -12.09
N ASN A 53 4.56 1.70 -12.55
CA ASN A 53 3.41 2.19 -13.33
C ASN A 53 2.29 2.79 -12.46
N VAL A 54 2.44 2.75 -11.14
CA VAL A 54 1.53 3.40 -10.21
C VAL A 54 2.11 4.77 -9.84
N PRO A 55 1.37 5.88 -10.05
CA PRO A 55 1.84 7.23 -9.74
C PRO A 55 1.78 7.50 -8.22
N LEU A 56 2.48 6.67 -7.44
CA LEU A 56 2.60 6.80 -5.99
C LEU A 56 3.74 7.76 -5.66
N GLU A 57 3.44 8.78 -4.86
CA GLU A 57 4.39 9.79 -4.39
C GLU A 57 4.39 9.80 -2.84
N ALA A 58 5.33 10.52 -2.23
CA ALA A 58 5.53 10.54 -0.78
C ALA A 58 4.24 10.89 0.01
N PHE A 59 3.48 11.90 -0.43
CA PHE A 59 2.20 12.25 0.18
C PHE A 59 1.16 11.13 0.08
N HIS A 60 1.10 10.44 -1.07
CA HIS A 60 0.20 9.30 -1.23
C HIS A 60 0.59 8.12 -0.34
N LEU A 61 1.89 7.92 -0.13
CA LEU A 61 2.41 6.89 0.77
C LEU A 61 2.06 7.21 2.23
N GLU A 62 2.18 8.47 2.66
CA GLU A 62 1.77 8.91 4.00
C GLU A 62 0.29 8.62 4.24
N VAL A 63 -0.57 8.96 3.26
CA VAL A 63 -2.01 8.67 3.32
C VAL A 63 -2.26 7.16 3.36
N LEU A 64 -1.51 6.36 2.61
CA LEU A 64 -1.65 4.90 2.63
C LEU A 64 -1.31 4.30 3.99
N LEU A 65 -0.16 4.65 4.55
CA LEU A 65 0.31 4.10 5.82
C LEU A 65 -0.49 4.63 7.02
N SER A 66 -1.08 5.82 6.92
CA SER A 66 -1.92 6.40 8.00
C SER A 66 -3.37 5.92 7.96
N LYS A 67 -3.92 5.56 6.78
CA LYS A 67 -5.33 5.20 6.62
C LYS A 67 -5.59 3.70 6.51
N VAL A 68 -4.55 2.90 6.31
CA VAL A 68 -4.66 1.45 6.16
C VAL A 68 -3.74 0.77 7.16
N ASP A 69 -4.31 -0.14 7.96
CA ASP A 69 -3.54 -0.90 8.93
C ASP A 69 -2.92 -2.14 8.27
N PHE A 70 -1.63 -2.33 8.51
CA PHE A 70 -0.81 -3.38 7.92
C PHE A 70 -0.08 -4.20 9.01
N PRO A 71 -0.82 -4.81 9.97
CA PRO A 71 -0.24 -5.40 11.17
C PRO A 71 0.72 -6.56 10.88
N LYS A 72 0.52 -7.26 9.75
CA LYS A 72 1.31 -8.44 9.34
C LYS A 72 2.28 -8.17 8.20
N LEU A 73 2.38 -6.93 7.73
CA LEU A 73 3.20 -6.60 6.58
C LEU A 73 4.68 -6.80 6.89
N LYS A 74 5.31 -7.68 6.13
CA LYS A 74 6.73 -8.04 6.25
C LYS A 74 7.58 -7.44 5.14
N SER A 75 7.00 -7.31 3.96
CA SER A 75 7.71 -6.89 2.76
C SER A 75 6.93 -5.78 2.07
N LEU A 76 7.57 -4.62 1.91
CA LEU A 76 7.03 -3.46 1.22
C LEU A 76 7.95 -3.09 0.05
N THR A 77 7.41 -3.10 -1.16
CA THR A 77 8.10 -2.60 -2.34
C THR A 77 7.41 -1.36 -2.85
N LEU A 78 8.16 -0.28 -3.00
CA LEU A 78 7.68 1.02 -3.44
C LEU A 78 8.24 1.36 -4.83
N PRO A 79 7.49 2.11 -5.66
CA PRO A 79 8.06 2.63 -6.89
C PRO A 79 9.10 3.70 -6.55
N ALA A 80 10.10 3.86 -7.42
CA ALA A 80 11.20 4.82 -7.21
C ALA A 80 10.74 6.27 -6.96
N GLY A 81 9.54 6.63 -7.44
CA GLY A 81 8.93 7.95 -7.22
C GLY A 81 8.29 8.16 -5.84
N ALA A 82 8.02 7.09 -5.07
CA ALA A 82 7.31 7.20 -3.79
C ALA A 82 8.18 7.76 -2.65
N LEU A 83 9.50 7.65 -2.76
CA LEU A 83 10.50 8.18 -1.82
C LEU A 83 11.58 8.99 -2.55
N ASP A 84 11.20 9.77 -3.56
CA ASP A 84 12.16 10.61 -4.30
C ASP A 84 12.47 11.90 -3.52
N VAL A 85 13.46 11.82 -2.65
CA VAL A 85 13.98 12.95 -1.84
C VAL A 85 14.42 14.16 -2.68
N ARG A 86 14.73 13.97 -3.97
CA ARG A 86 15.10 15.08 -4.88
C ARG A 86 13.92 15.93 -5.29
N LYS A 87 12.72 15.36 -5.25
CA LYS A 87 11.47 16.08 -5.47
C LYS A 87 10.94 16.72 -4.19
N LEU A 88 11.47 16.30 -3.03
CA LEU A 88 11.08 16.88 -1.77
C LEU A 88 11.74 18.25 -1.57
N GLY A 89 10.94 19.30 -1.51
CA GLY A 89 11.36 20.65 -1.17
C GLY A 89 11.64 20.82 0.32
N SER A 90 12.11 22.01 0.72
CA SER A 90 12.44 22.34 2.12
C SER A 90 11.24 22.25 3.08
N ASP A 91 10.00 22.37 2.57
CA ASP A 91 8.77 22.24 3.36
C ASP A 91 8.35 20.77 3.58
N GLU A 92 9.04 19.80 2.99
CA GLU A 92 8.70 18.38 3.03
C GLU A 92 9.64 17.56 3.94
N GLU A 93 10.52 18.22 4.70
CA GLU A 93 11.35 17.57 5.72
C GLU A 93 10.46 16.93 6.82
N ASP A 94 9.34 17.59 7.15
CA ASP A 94 8.30 17.07 8.04
C ASP A 94 7.61 15.82 7.47
N LEU A 95 7.46 15.72 6.15
CA LEU A 95 6.86 14.57 5.47
C LEU A 95 7.75 13.33 5.59
N LEU A 96 9.07 13.48 5.43
CA LEU A 96 10.02 12.38 5.64
C LEU A 96 10.04 11.89 7.08
N ALA A 97 10.05 12.83 8.04
CA ALA A 97 9.98 12.47 9.45
C ALA A 97 8.69 11.69 9.76
N THR A 98 7.56 12.15 9.19
CA THR A 98 6.26 11.48 9.32
C THR A 98 6.28 10.09 8.69
N LEU A 99 6.81 9.95 7.47
CA LEU A 99 6.96 8.65 6.80
C LEU A 99 7.87 7.70 7.59
N GLY A 100 8.99 8.20 8.12
CA GLY A 100 9.88 7.42 8.98
C GLY A 100 9.17 6.90 10.23
N ASN A 101 8.37 7.76 10.87
CA ASN A 101 7.55 7.35 12.02
C ASN A 101 6.48 6.31 11.64
N LEU A 102 5.79 6.50 10.52
CA LEU A 102 4.76 5.56 10.02
C LEU A 102 5.39 4.20 9.65
N LEU A 103 6.53 4.19 8.97
CA LEU A 103 7.28 2.95 8.70
C LEU A 103 7.75 2.30 9.99
N GLY A 104 8.20 3.08 10.98
CA GLY A 104 8.57 2.57 12.31
C GLY A 104 7.41 1.93 13.10
N GLN A 105 6.16 2.26 12.76
CA GLN A 105 4.98 1.63 13.34
C GLN A 105 4.65 0.27 12.71
N LEU A 106 5.21 -0.06 11.53
CA LEU A 106 5.06 -1.36 10.89
C LEU A 106 5.94 -2.41 11.57
N LYS A 107 5.51 -2.89 12.73
CA LYS A 107 6.31 -3.78 13.61
C LYS A 107 6.78 -5.08 12.98
N SER A 108 6.09 -5.56 11.94
CA SER A 108 6.40 -6.81 11.24
C SER A 108 7.31 -6.60 10.03
N LEU A 109 7.61 -5.35 9.65
CA LEU A 109 8.34 -5.02 8.43
C LEU A 109 9.82 -5.44 8.56
N SER A 110 10.27 -6.32 7.67
CA SER A 110 11.65 -6.81 7.62
C SER A 110 12.34 -6.50 6.29
N GLU A 111 11.56 -6.23 5.24
CA GLU A 111 12.03 -5.96 3.89
C GLU A 111 11.41 -4.67 3.37
N LEU A 112 12.25 -3.77 2.86
CA LEU A 112 11.85 -2.53 2.21
C LEU A 112 12.67 -2.40 0.91
N TYR A 113 11.99 -2.36 -0.24
CA TYR A 113 12.58 -2.31 -1.58
C TYR A 113 12.10 -1.10 -2.37
#